data_AF-A0A3Q0THB2-F1
#
_entry.id   AF-A0A3Q0THB2-F1
#
_cell.length_a   1.000
_cell.length_b   1.000
_cell.length_c   1.000
_cell.angle_alpha   90.00
_cell.angle_beta   90.00
_cell.angle_gamma   90.00
#
_symmetry.space_group_name_H-M   'P 1'
#
loop_
_entity.id
_entity.type
_entity.pdbx_description
1 polymer ?
#
loop_
_entity_poly.entity_id
_entity_poly.type
_entity_poly.pdbx_seq_one_letter_code
_entity_poly.pdbx_strand_id
1 'polypeptide(L)'
;GSSDLQNSLIIQKMWFKISAYKVKTHKSELLPLNVNNLDCITSGMPFKMATHSFVYLGIAITKTFDDLYKNNFEKLLIQVHANVHR
;
A
#
# COMPACT_ATOMS: atom_id res chain seq x y z
N GLY A 1 -8.41 -17.60 -3.65
CA GLY A 1 -7.50 -17.12 -4.70
C GLY A 1 -8.10 -15.92 -5.42
N SER A 2 -8.85 -16.14 -6.50
CA SER A 2 -9.56 -15.07 -7.23
C SER A 2 -10.85 -14.61 -6.53
N SER A 3 -11.60 -15.54 -5.93
CA SER A 3 -12.86 -15.29 -5.19
C SER A 3 -12.70 -14.30 -4.03
N ASP A 4 -11.62 -14.43 -3.27
CA ASP A 4 -11.43 -13.69 -2.02
C ASP A 4 -11.09 -12.20 -2.29
N LEU A 5 -10.30 -11.95 -3.33
CA LEU A 5 -10.00 -10.60 -3.84
C LEU A 5 -11.26 -9.91 -4.35
N GLN A 6 -12.12 -10.64 -5.08
CA GLN A 6 -13.40 -10.12 -5.56
C GLN A 6 -14.36 -9.79 -4.40
N ASN A 7 -14.45 -10.68 -3.40
CA ASN A 7 -15.25 -10.45 -2.20
C ASN A 7 -14.77 -9.22 -1.41
N SER A 8 -13.45 -9.05 -1.26
CA SER A 8 -12.87 -7.86 -0.63
C SER A 8 -13.24 -6.57 -1.35
N LEU A 9 -13.20 -6.56 -2.69
CA LEU A 9 -13.59 -5.40 -3.50
C LEU A 9 -15.07 -5.06 -3.37
N ILE A 10 -15.94 -6.08 -3.32
CA ILE A 10 -17.39 -5.90 -3.11
C ILE A 10 -17.65 -5.28 -1.75
N ILE A 11 -17.03 -5.80 -0.70
CA ILE A 11 -17.15 -5.29 0.66
C ILE A 11 -16.70 -3.82 0.70
N GLN A 12 -15.54 -3.49 0.15
CA GLN A 12 -15.07 -2.10 0.07
C GLN A 12 -16.08 -1.16 -0.63
N LYS A 13 -16.60 -1.56 -1.79
CA LYS A 13 -17.61 -0.77 -2.52
C LYS A 13 -18.87 -0.53 -1.68
N MET A 14 -19.30 -1.53 -0.92
CA MET A 14 -20.43 -1.43 -0.01
C MET A 14 -20.15 -0.45 1.14
N TRP A 15 -18.97 -0.52 1.76
CA TRP A 15 -18.55 0.43 2.79
C TRP A 15 -18.52 1.86 2.28
N PHE A 16 -17.91 2.11 1.12
CA PHE A 16 -17.85 3.46 0.53
C PHE A 16 -19.24 4.02 0.20
N LYS A 17 -20.17 3.17 -0.25
CA LYS A 17 -21.55 3.55 -0.49
C LYS A 17 -22.27 3.95 0.81
N ILE A 18 -22.10 3.18 1.88
CA ILE A 18 -22.72 3.45 3.19
C ILE A 18 -22.10 4.70 3.83
N SER A 19 -20.80 4.86 3.76
CA SER A 19 -20.08 5.96 4.40
C SER A 19 -20.12 7.26 3.60
N ALA A 20 -20.70 7.26 2.39
CA ALA A 20 -20.69 8.37 1.43
C ALA A 20 -19.28 8.91 1.08
N TYR A 21 -18.23 8.14 1.36
CA TYR A 21 -16.85 8.51 1.04
C TYR A 21 -16.41 7.89 -0.28
N LYS A 22 -15.90 8.72 -1.19
CA LYS A 22 -15.33 8.24 -2.46
C LYS A 22 -13.83 8.03 -2.34
N VAL A 23 -13.37 6.79 -2.48
CA VAL A 23 -11.93 6.51 -2.59
C VAL A 23 -11.38 7.07 -3.89
N LYS A 24 -10.23 7.72 -3.78
CA LYS A 24 -9.45 8.20 -4.91
C LYS A 24 -8.59 7.06 -5.43
N THR A 25 -9.17 6.24 -6.30
CA THR A 25 -8.50 5.06 -6.90
C THR A 25 -7.14 5.40 -7.55
N HIS A 26 -7.01 6.59 -8.15
CA HIS A 26 -5.75 7.06 -8.75
C HIS A 26 -4.65 7.39 -7.73
N LYS A 27 -4.99 7.62 -6.45
CA LYS A 27 -4.02 7.84 -5.35
C LYS A 27 -3.76 6.58 -4.54
N SER A 28 -4.55 5.54 -4.76
CA SER A 28 -4.44 4.27 -4.07
C SER A 28 -3.51 3.37 -4.86
N GLU A 29 -2.44 2.93 -4.21
CA GLU A 29 -1.49 1.98 -4.78
C GLU A 29 -1.59 0.63 -4.07
N LEU A 30 -1.36 -0.44 -4.83
CA LEU A 30 -1.34 -1.82 -4.35
C LEU A 30 0.08 -2.38 -4.46
N LEU A 31 0.69 -2.75 -3.34
CA LEU A 31 1.97 -3.45 -3.32
C LEU A 31 1.75 -4.95 -3.06
N PRO A 32 1.89 -5.82 -4.08
CA PRO A 32 1.75 -7.25 -3.91
C PRO A 32 2.93 -7.84 -3.11
N LEU A 33 2.63 -8.47 -1.98
CA LEU A 33 3.59 -9.20 -1.15
C LEU A 33 3.41 -10.72 -1.35
N ASN A 34 4.49 -11.42 -1.68
CA ASN A 34 4.54 -12.89 -1.74
C ASN A 34 3.39 -13.55 -2.54
N VAL A 35 3.05 -13.00 -3.72
CA VAL A 35 1.96 -13.52 -4.55
C VAL A 35 2.49 -14.20 -5.81
N ASN A 36 2.05 -15.44 -5.99
CA ASN A 36 2.43 -16.29 -7.12
C ASN A 36 1.62 -15.99 -8.40
N ASN A 37 0.55 -15.19 -8.30
CA ASN A 37 -0.42 -15.02 -9.38
C ASN A 37 -0.81 -13.54 -9.56
N LEU A 38 0.17 -12.76 -10.03
CA LEU A 38 0.07 -11.30 -10.19
C LEU A 38 -1.02 -10.91 -11.20
N ASP A 39 -1.22 -11.73 -12.24
CA ASP A 39 -2.16 -11.48 -13.34
C ASP A 39 -3.62 -11.47 -12.90
N CYS A 40 -3.97 -12.30 -11.92
CA CYS A 40 -5.30 -12.32 -11.30
C CYS A 40 -5.57 -11.03 -10.50
N ILE A 41 -4.52 -10.39 -9.98
CA ILE A 41 -4.62 -9.20 -9.14
C ILE A 41 -4.71 -7.95 -10.02
N THR A 42 -3.87 -7.85 -11.06
CA THR A 42 -3.87 -6.72 -12.00
C THR A 42 -5.15 -6.60 -12.81
N SER A 43 -5.73 -7.72 -13.24
CA SER A 43 -6.98 -7.71 -14.02
C SER A 43 -8.23 -7.33 -13.22
N GLY A 44 -8.22 -7.52 -11.89
CA GLY A 44 -9.38 -7.33 -11.03
C GLY A 44 -9.39 -6.05 -10.19
N MET A 45 -8.27 -5.33 -10.07
CA MET A 45 -8.13 -4.23 -9.12
C MET A 45 -8.17 -2.84 -9.77
N PRO A 46 -8.96 -1.90 -9.24
CA PRO A 46 -9.04 -0.52 -9.76
C PRO A 46 -7.88 0.37 -9.26
N PHE A 47 -6.83 -0.21 -8.71
CA PHE A 47 -5.72 0.50 -8.06
C PHE A 47 -4.45 0.37 -8.90
N LYS A 48 -3.60 1.40 -8.83
CA LYS A 48 -2.29 1.35 -9.48
C LYS A 48 -1.43 0.32 -8.75
N MET A 49 -0.80 -0.59 -9.47
CA MET A 49 0.12 -1.55 -8.84
C MET A 49 1.50 -0.91 -8.66
N ALA A 50 1.99 -0.90 -7.42
CA ALA A 50 3.35 -0.51 -7.10
C ALA A 50 4.31 -1.67 -7.45
N THR A 51 5.38 -1.37 -8.17
CA THR A 51 6.32 -2.37 -8.67
C THR A 51 7.36 -2.77 -7.61
N HIS A 52 7.81 -1.80 -6.80
CA HIS A 52 8.89 -1.99 -5.83
C HIS A 52 8.56 -1.40 -4.46
N SER A 53 7.99 -0.20 -4.41
CA SER A 53 7.65 0.49 -3.16
C SER A 53 6.54 1.52 -3.33
N PHE A 54 5.94 1.95 -2.21
CA PHE A 54 5.08 3.13 -2.13
C PHE A 54 5.33 3.87 -0.80
N VAL A 55 4.93 5.14 -0.70
CA VAL A 55 5.11 5.92 0.54
C VAL A 55 3.83 5.92 1.36
N TYR A 56 3.96 5.58 2.64
CA TYR A 56 2.90 5.67 3.64
C TYR A 56 3.38 6.43 4.86
N LEU A 57 2.72 7.55 5.18
CA LEU A 57 3.07 8.42 6.33
C LEU A 57 4.56 8.82 6.38
N GLY A 58 5.19 9.02 5.21
CA GLY A 58 6.60 9.39 5.11
C GLY A 58 7.59 8.22 5.15
N ILE A 59 7.10 6.98 5.32
CA ILE A 59 7.87 5.74 5.30
C ILE A 59 7.71 5.08 3.93
N ALA A 60 8.81 4.71 3.28
CA ALA A 60 8.81 3.94 2.05
C ALA A 60 8.57 2.46 2.36
N ILE A 61 7.40 1.93 2.03
CA ILE A 61 7.06 0.52 2.18
C ILE A 61 7.58 -0.23 0.95
N THR A 62 8.38 -1.28 1.16
CA THR A 62 9.03 -2.08 0.11
C THR A 62 8.61 -3.55 0.18
N LYS A 63 8.99 -4.35 -0.83
CA LYS A 63 8.72 -5.79 -0.86
C LYS A 63 9.59 -6.60 0.10
N THR A 64 10.81 -6.15 0.35
CA THR A 64 11.79 -6.85 1.19
C THR A 64 12.07 -6.05 2.45
N PHE A 65 12.37 -6.75 3.54
CA PHE A 65 12.79 -6.09 4.78
C PHE A 65 14.11 -5.33 4.61
N ASP A 66 15.05 -5.85 3.83
CA ASP A 66 16.34 -5.20 3.58
C ASP A 66 16.16 -3.82 2.94
N ASP A 67 15.32 -3.71 1.92
CA ASP A 67 15.04 -2.43 1.27
C ASP A 67 14.21 -1.52 2.18
N LEU A 68 13.34 -2.09 3.03
CA LEU A 68 12.57 -1.33 4.01
C LEU A 68 13.51 -0.68 5.02
N TYR A 69 14.48 -1.43 5.52
CA TYR A 69 15.47 -0.93 6.46
C TYR A 69 16.38 0.12 5.81
N LYS A 70 17.01 -0.21 4.67
CA LYS A 70 17.94 0.68 3.96
C LYS A 70 17.31 2.02 3.59
N ASN A 71 16.07 2.02 3.10
CA ASN A 71 15.41 3.23 2.62
C ASN A 71 14.89 4.14 3.73
N ASN A 72 14.72 3.62 4.95
CA ASN A 72 14.02 4.34 6.00
C ASN A 72 14.85 4.60 7.26
N PHE A 73 15.72 3.68 7.66
CA PHE A 73 16.30 3.69 9.01
C PHE A 73 17.10 4.96 9.32
N GLU A 74 18.10 5.29 8.49
CA GLU A 74 18.95 6.47 8.71
C GLU A 74 18.13 7.78 8.72
N LYS A 75 17.25 7.94 7.73
CA LYS A 75 16.37 9.10 7.60
C LYS A 75 15.47 9.27 8.81
N LEU A 76 14.83 8.19 9.27
CA LEU A 76 13.95 8.21 10.43
C LEU A 76 14.71 8.49 11.71
N LEU A 77 15.93 7.94 11.86
CA LEU A 77 16.78 8.19 13.01
C LEU A 77 17.13 9.69 13.14
N ILE A 78 17.52 10.33 12.04
CA ILE A 78 17.79 11.77 11.99
C ILE A 78 16.53 12.58 12.35
N GLN A 79 15.36 12.18 11.82
CA GLN A 79 14.09 12.87 12.12
C GLN A 79 13.70 12.76 13.59
N VAL A 80 13.85 11.58 14.20
CA VAL A 80 13.57 11.37 15.62
C VAL A 80 14.50 12.23 16.46
N HIS A 81 15.81 12.23 16.17
CA HIS A 81 16.78 13.06 16.88
C HIS A 81 16.43 14.55 16.77
N ALA A 82 16.14 15.04 15.56
CA ALA A 82 15.76 16.44 15.35
C ALA A 82 14.45 16.83 16.07
N ASN A 83 13.48 15.92 16.17
CA ASN A 83 12.22 16.17 16.86
C ASN A 83 12.35 16.15 18.38
N VAL A 84 13.30 15.40 18.94
CA VAL A 84 13.60 15.41 20.37
C VAL A 84 14.27 16.73 20.80
N HIS A 85 14.96 17.40 19.89
CA HIS A 85 15.63 18.69 20.11
C HIS A 85 14.79 19.92 19.68
N ARG A 86 13.50 19.74 19.40
CA ARG A 86 12.52 20.81 19.12
C ARG A 86 11.65 21.09 20.33
#